data_AF-A0A420CRJ0-F1
#
_entry.id   AF-A0A420CRJ0-F1
#
_cell.length_a   1.000
_cell.length_b   1.000
_cell.length_c   1.000
_cell.angle_alpha   90.00
_cell.angle_beta   90.00
_cell.angle_gamma   90.00
#
_symmetry.space_group_name_H-M   'P 1'
#
loop_
_entity.id
_entity.type
_entity.pdbx_description
1 polymer ?
#
loop_
_entity_poly.entity_id
_entity_poly.type
_entity_poly.pdbx_seq_one_letter_code
_entity_poly.pdbx_strand_id
1 'polypeptide(L)'
;MKHTHQTENNKLSELSTEELTKEEKKRSAAHISFCIIMGMLVGVCIYVTAKKGFNGITPLPLAFFPLYLIIRKSWQNARKELQSRKLNKN
;
A
#
# COMPACT_ATOMS: atom_id res chain seq x y z
N MET A 1 3.48 -15.07 14.90
CA MET A 1 3.81 -13.77 14.26
C MET A 1 2.64 -12.79 14.42
N LYS A 2 2.35 -12.32 15.64
CA LYS A 2 1.26 -11.37 15.95
C LYS A 2 1.76 -9.96 16.36
N HIS A 3 3.07 -9.79 16.55
CA HIS A 3 3.65 -8.56 17.11
C HIS A 3 3.69 -7.36 16.15
N THR A 4 3.80 -7.56 14.83
CA THR A 4 3.88 -6.43 13.88
C THR A 4 2.57 -5.60 13.81
N HIS A 5 1.45 -6.19 14.19
CA HIS A 5 0.13 -5.56 14.13
C HIS A 5 -0.12 -4.52 15.22
N GLN A 6 0.41 -4.73 16.42
CA GLN A 6 0.23 -3.79 17.53
C GLN A 6 1.13 -2.57 17.42
N THR A 7 2.36 -2.71 16.92
CA THR A 7 3.32 -1.60 16.84
C THR A 7 2.87 -0.50 15.87
N GLU A 8 2.36 -0.88 14.69
CA GLU A 8 1.88 0.11 13.70
C GLU A 8 0.65 0.86 14.21
N ASN A 9 -0.27 0.17 14.90
CA ASN A 9 -1.49 0.79 15.43
C ASN A 9 -1.18 1.69 16.63
N ASN A 10 -0.28 1.28 17.54
CA ASN A 10 0.18 2.16 18.63
C ASN A 10 0.87 3.42 18.10
N LYS A 11 1.78 3.27 17.13
CA LYS A 11 2.49 4.41 16.54
C LYS A 11 1.54 5.40 15.84
N LEU A 12 0.49 4.90 15.18
CA LEU A 12 -0.56 5.75 14.61
C LEU A 12 -1.43 6.38 15.70
N SER A 13 -1.66 5.65 16.80
CA SER A 13 -2.48 6.11 17.92
C SER A 13 -1.81 7.26 18.69
N GLU A 14 -0.48 7.28 18.75
CA GLU A 14 0.32 8.33 19.39
C GLU A 14 0.38 9.64 18.58
N LEU A 15 -0.01 9.64 17.31
CA LEU A 15 -0.05 10.85 16.49
C LEU A 15 -1.27 11.72 16.81
N SER A 16 -1.08 13.04 16.80
CA SER A 16 -2.17 14.02 16.79
C SER A 16 -3.04 13.87 15.54
N THR A 17 -4.30 14.30 15.57
CA THR A 17 -5.23 14.22 14.43
C THR A 17 -4.70 14.89 13.15
N GLU A 18 -3.93 15.96 13.30
CA GLU A 18 -3.31 16.67 12.16
C GLU A 18 -2.15 15.87 11.56
N GLU A 19 -1.26 15.37 12.41
CA GLU A 19 -0.12 14.53 12.01
C GLU A 19 -0.58 13.22 11.37
N LEU A 20 -1.61 12.59 11.94
CA LEU A 20 -2.22 11.38 11.40
C LEU A 20 -2.85 11.62 10.00
N THR A 21 -3.43 12.79 9.77
CA THR A 21 -3.97 13.18 8.45
C THR A 21 -2.86 13.41 7.43
N LYS A 22 -1.74 14.02 7.82
CA LYS A 22 -0.57 14.18 6.96
C LYS A 22 0.06 12.83 6.62
N GLU A 23 0.19 11.94 7.60
CA GLU A 23 0.70 10.59 7.39
C GLU A 23 -0.19 9.78 6.44
N GLU A 24 -1.51 9.83 6.58
CA GLU A 24 -2.44 9.13 5.68
C GLU A 24 -2.32 9.64 4.25
N LYS A 25 -2.29 10.96 4.03
CA LYS A 25 -2.09 11.55 2.69
C LYS A 25 -0.76 11.12 2.07
N LYS A 26 0.33 11.13 2.85
CA LYS A 26 1.64 10.67 2.40
C LYS A 26 1.62 9.19 2.01
N ARG A 27 0.97 8.35 2.82
CA ARG A 27 0.83 6.90 2.58
C ARG A 27 -0.07 6.61 1.39
N SER A 28 -1.11 7.41 1.19
CA SER A 28 -1.98 7.38 0.00
C SER A 28 -1.22 7.79 -1.26
N ALA A 29 -0.39 8.83 -1.19
CA ALA A 29 0.46 9.26 -2.30
C ALA A 29 1.50 8.18 -2.69
N ALA A 30 2.06 7.47 -1.72
CA ALA A 30 2.93 6.33 -1.98
C ALA A 30 2.16 5.13 -2.58
N HIS A 31 0.93 4.89 -2.13
CA HIS A 31 0.10 3.82 -2.68
C HIS A 31 -0.31 4.10 -4.14
N ILE A 32 -0.71 5.34 -4.47
CA ILE A 32 -1.10 5.70 -5.83
C ILE A 32 0.11 5.63 -6.79
N SER A 33 1.29 6.10 -6.38
CA SER A 33 2.50 6.01 -7.20
C SER A 33 2.90 4.55 -7.44
N PHE A 34 2.82 3.70 -6.42
CA PHE A 34 3.05 2.26 -6.56
C PHE A 34 2.08 1.64 -7.56
N CYS A 35 0.79 1.98 -7.52
CA CYS A 35 -0.20 1.49 -8.48
C CYS A 35 0.13 1.90 -9.93
N ILE A 36 0.57 3.14 -10.15
CA ILE A 36 0.94 3.63 -11.49
C ILE A 36 2.14 2.86 -12.03
N ILE A 37 3.19 2.71 -11.22
CA ILE A 37 4.40 1.98 -11.60
C ILE A 37 4.07 0.51 -11.89
N MET A 38 3.27 -0.13 -11.03
CA MET A 38 2.84 -1.51 -11.25
C MET A 38 1.99 -1.65 -12.51
N GLY A 39 1.09 -0.71 -12.80
CA GLY A 39 0.30 -0.71 -14.03
C GLY A 39 1.19 -0.65 -15.28
N MET A 40 2.19 0.23 -15.26
CA MET A 40 3.16 0.36 -16.35
C MET A 40 4.01 -0.92 -16.50
N LEU A 41 4.47 -1.49 -15.38
CA LEU A 41 5.23 -2.75 -15.36
C LEU A 41 4.42 -3.91 -15.95
N VAL A 42 3.15 -4.04 -15.57
CA VAL A 42 2.25 -5.06 -16.11
C VAL A 42 2.08 -4.87 -17.62
N GLY A 43 1.86 -3.64 -18.08
CA GLY A 43 1.75 -3.32 -19.51
C GLY A 43 3.00 -3.74 -20.30
N VAL A 44 4.18 -3.42 -19.80
CA VAL A 44 5.46 -3.83 -20.41
C VAL A 44 5.61 -5.35 -20.40
N CYS A 45 5.28 -6.02 -19.30
CA CYS A 45 5.36 -7.47 -19.21
C CYS A 45 4.43 -8.16 -20.21
N ILE A 46 3.19 -7.68 -20.37
CA ILE A 46 2.25 -8.19 -21.38
C ILE A 46 2.82 -8.00 -22.79
N TYR A 47 3.30 -6.80 -23.11
CA TYR A 47 3.89 -6.50 -24.42
C TYR A 47 5.07 -7.43 -24.74
N VAL A 48 6.01 -7.58 -23.80
CA VAL A 48 7.17 -8.44 -23.97
C VAL A 48 6.76 -9.91 -24.08
N THR A 49 5.81 -10.36 -23.26
CA THR A 49 5.33 -11.75 -23.29
C THR A 49 4.65 -12.07 -24.62
N ALA A 50 3.87 -11.13 -25.17
CA ALA A 50 3.23 -11.30 -26.48
C ALA A 50 4.26 -11.37 -27.62
N LYS A 51 5.37 -10.62 -27.55
CA LYS A 51 6.39 -10.57 -28.61
C LYS A 51 7.47 -11.65 -28.50
N LYS A 52 7.84 -12.03 -27.27
CA LYS A 52 9.04 -12.83 -26.96
C LYS A 52 8.71 -14.13 -26.21
N GLY A 53 7.44 -14.37 -25.91
CA GLY A 53 6.99 -15.50 -25.09
C GLY A 53 7.22 -15.29 -23.59
N PHE A 54 6.77 -16.27 -22.80
CA PHE A 54 6.97 -16.29 -21.36
C PHE A 54 8.46 -16.35 -21.02
N ASN A 55 8.94 -15.40 -20.22
CA ASN A 55 10.35 -15.33 -19.82
C ASN A 55 10.46 -14.88 -18.36
N GLY A 56 11.69 -14.74 -17.85
CA GLY A 56 11.94 -14.42 -16.44
C GLY A 56 11.33 -13.12 -15.92
N ILE A 57 10.97 -12.16 -16.79
CA ILE A 57 10.32 -10.90 -16.38
C ILE A 57 8.78 -10.99 -16.39
N THR A 58 8.19 -11.98 -17.05
CA THR A 58 6.72 -12.16 -17.07
C THR A 58 6.10 -12.39 -15.67
N PRO A 59 6.66 -13.23 -14.77
CA PRO A 59 6.10 -13.41 -13.43
C PRO A 59 6.49 -12.29 -12.45
N LEU A 60 7.32 -11.34 -12.88
CA LEU A 60 7.85 -10.28 -12.01
C LEU A 60 6.77 -9.41 -11.37
N PRO A 61 5.69 -8.98 -12.08
CA PRO A 61 4.60 -8.23 -11.44
C PRO A 61 3.90 -9.03 -10.34
N LEU A 62 3.79 -10.36 -10.51
CA LEU A 62 3.18 -11.24 -9.53
C LEU A 62 4.11 -11.47 -8.33
N ALA A 63 5.42 -11.48 -8.54
CA ALA A 63 6.41 -11.57 -7.46
C ALA A 63 6.34 -10.36 -6.49
N PHE A 64 5.90 -9.20 -6.97
CA PHE A 64 5.67 -8.00 -6.13
C PHE A 64 4.32 -8.00 -5.39
N PHE A 65 3.48 -9.02 -5.58
CA PHE A 65 2.17 -9.09 -4.94
C PHE A 65 2.23 -9.08 -3.39
N PRO A 66 3.14 -9.81 -2.71
CA PRO A 66 3.26 -9.72 -1.26
C PRO A 66 3.61 -8.32 -0.76
N LEU A 67 4.47 -7.60 -1.50
CA LEU A 67 4.86 -6.23 -1.19
C LEU A 67 3.66 -5.28 -1.31
N TYR A 68 2.85 -5.44 -2.36
CA TYR A 68 1.60 -4.68 -2.52
C TYR A 68 0.65 -4.87 -1.33
N LEU A 69 0.48 -6.12 -0.86
CA LEU A 69 -0.38 -6.41 0.29
C LEU A 69 0.08 -5.68 1.56
N ILE A 70 1.39 -5.58 1.78
CA ILE A 70 1.97 -4.85 2.92
C ILE A 70 1.64 -3.35 2.80
N ILE A 71 1.92 -2.73 1.65
CA ILE A 71 1.69 -1.30 1.42
C ILE A 71 0.20 -0.96 1.59
N ARG A 72 -0.69 -1.75 0.97
CA ARG A 72 -2.15 -1.60 1.06
C ARG A 72 -2.65 -1.70 2.49
N LYS A 73 -2.24 -2.74 3.22
CA LYS A 73 -2.65 -2.94 4.62
C LYS A 73 -2.28 -1.74 5.47
N SER A 74 -1.10 -1.21 5.23
CA SER A 74 -0.54 -0.13 6.02
C SER A 74 -1.23 1.23 5.76
N TRP A 75 -1.65 1.51 4.51
CA TRP A 75 -2.56 2.61 4.18
C TRP A 75 -3.95 2.43 4.81
N GLN A 76 -4.51 1.22 4.73
CA GLN A 76 -5.82 0.93 5.33
C GLN A 76 -5.83 1.10 6.85
N ASN A 77 -4.75 0.75 7.55
CA ASN A 77 -4.64 0.93 9.00
C ASN A 77 -4.69 2.42 9.39
N ALA A 78 -3.94 3.28 8.69
CA ALA A 78 -3.99 4.73 8.90
C ALA A 78 -5.39 5.31 8.64
N ARG A 79 -6.04 4.87 7.55
CA ARG A 79 -7.40 5.29 7.20
C ARG A 79 -8.44 4.84 8.22
N LYS A 80 -8.34 3.61 8.72
CA LYS A 80 -9.23 3.06 9.77
C LYS A 80 -9.11 3.86 11.07
N GLU A 81 -7.89 4.15 11.51
CA GLU A 81 -7.65 4.95 12.71
C GLU A 81 -8.28 6.35 12.58
N LEU A 82 -8.11 7.02 11.43
CA LEU A 82 -8.76 8.31 11.17
C LEU A 82 -10.28 8.22 11.21
N GLN A 83 -10.88 7.16 10.64
CA GLN A 83 -12.33 6.95 10.66
C GLN A 83 -12.84 6.68 12.07
N SER A 84 -12.17 5.84 12.85
CA SER A 84 -12.53 5.58 14.25
C SER A 84 -12.54 6.86 15.09
N ARG A 85 -11.56 7.75 14.90
CA ARG A 85 -11.51 9.04 15.60
C ARG A 85 -12.59 10.02 15.16
N LYS A 86 -12.98 10.01 13.88
CA LYS A 86 -14.11 10.82 13.37
C LYS A 86 -15.44 10.33 13.93
N LEU A 87 -15.63 9.01 14.02
CA LEU A 87 -16.84 8.40 14.57
C LEU A 87 -16.98 8.61 16.08
N ASN A 88 -15.88 8.64 16.85
CA ASN A 88 -15.90 8.89 18.29
C ASN A 88 -16.07 10.38 18.67
N LYS A 89 -15.98 11.31 17.71
CA LYS A 89 -16.19 12.76 17.94
C LYS A 89 -17.63 13.21 17.68
N ASN A 90 -18.52 12.32 17.26
CA ASN A 90 -19.91 12.59 16.91
C ASN A 90 -20.85 11.79 17.83
#